data_AF-A0A1Y3AYW7-F1
#
_entry.id   AF-A0A1Y3AYW7-F1
#
_cell.length_a   1.000
_cell.length_b   1.000
_cell.length_c   1.000
_cell.angle_alpha   90.00
_cell.angle_beta   90.00
_cell.angle_gamma   90.00
#
_symmetry.space_group_name_H-M   'P 1'
#
loop_
_entity.id
_entity.type
_entity.pdbx_description
1 polymer ?
#
loop_
_entity_poly.entity_id
_entity_poly.type
_entity_poly.pdbx_seq_one_letter_code
_entity_poly.pdbx_strand_id
1 'polypeptide(L)'
;RILSQLIIPYDADNGDGSILPRVVVCGTVTRRAVEPTWLTASNSYPERLGSELKGMIQCPDGYSYVGADVDSQELWIASLLGDSYFCGIQGATGLGWMTLKGERSKSTDMHSVTAATINITRDEAKVLNYARIYGSGMEFASRFLKQSNPSLSEQEAKMKA
;
A
#
# COMPACT_ATOMS: atom_id res chain seq x y z
N ARG A 1 -13.86 8.81 -15.88
CA ARG A 1 -13.25 7.55 -15.39
C ARG A 1 -14.33 6.59 -14.90
N ILE A 2 -15.15 6.96 -13.93
CA ILE A 2 -16.26 6.13 -13.44
C ILE A 2 -17.38 6.03 -14.50
N LEU A 3 -17.83 7.15 -15.06
CA LEU A 3 -18.88 7.16 -16.10
C LEU A 3 -18.43 6.61 -17.47
N SER A 4 -17.13 6.36 -17.64
CA SER A 4 -16.53 5.87 -18.88
C SER A 4 -16.26 4.36 -18.84
N GLN A 5 -16.76 3.67 -17.82
CA GLN A 5 -16.62 2.22 -17.69
C GLN A 5 -17.51 1.52 -18.73
N LEU A 6 -17.07 0.35 -19.19
CA LEU A 6 -17.91 -0.50 -20.02
C LEU A 6 -18.95 -1.18 -19.11
N ILE A 7 -20.22 -0.95 -19.41
CA ILE A 7 -21.35 -1.47 -18.64
C ILE A 7 -22.10 -2.47 -19.51
N ILE A 8 -22.29 -3.66 -18.98
CA ILE A 8 -23.30 -4.61 -19.45
C ILE A 8 -24.60 -4.22 -18.72
N PRO A 9 -25.63 -3.76 -19.44
CA PRO A 9 -26.87 -3.29 -18.84
C PRO A 9 -27.50 -4.35 -17.95
N TYR A 10 -28.21 -3.89 -16.93
CA TYR A 10 -29.00 -4.76 -16.07
C TYR A 10 -30.12 -5.43 -16.87
N ASP A 11 -30.14 -6.75 -16.87
CA ASP A 11 -31.21 -7.57 -17.40
C ASP A 11 -32.20 -7.89 -16.28
N ALA A 12 -33.41 -7.34 -16.39
CA ALA A 12 -34.44 -7.52 -15.37
C ALA A 12 -34.99 -8.94 -15.29
N ASP A 13 -34.86 -9.74 -16.37
CA ASP A 13 -35.34 -11.12 -16.39
C ASP A 13 -34.37 -12.07 -15.69
N ASN A 14 -33.07 -11.77 -15.77
CA ASN A 14 -32.00 -12.54 -15.13
C ASN A 14 -31.54 -11.93 -13.80
N GLY A 15 -31.94 -10.70 -13.49
CA GLY A 15 -31.59 -10.01 -12.25
C GLY A 15 -30.13 -9.52 -12.19
N ASP A 16 -29.43 -9.47 -13.33
CA ASP A 16 -27.97 -9.31 -13.38
C ASP A 16 -27.53 -8.15 -14.28
N GLY A 17 -26.50 -7.44 -13.84
CA GLY A 17 -25.78 -6.43 -14.62
C GLY A 17 -24.30 -6.45 -14.24
N SER A 18 -23.42 -5.90 -15.08
CA SER A 18 -21.98 -5.99 -14.81
C SER A 18 -21.21 -4.79 -15.33
N ILE A 19 -20.15 -4.43 -14.61
CA ILE A 19 -19.14 -3.49 -15.08
C ILE A 19 -17.93 -4.32 -15.50
N LEU A 20 -17.41 -4.09 -16.71
CA LEU A 20 -16.22 -4.76 -17.20
C LEU A 20 -15.05 -3.76 -17.30
N PRO A 21 -14.16 -3.72 -16.29
CA PRO A 21 -13.00 -2.85 -16.33
C PRO A 21 -12.04 -3.27 -17.44
N ARG A 22 -11.55 -2.32 -18.24
CA ARG A 22 -10.54 -2.59 -19.26
C ARG A 22 -9.15 -2.61 -18.63
N VAL A 23 -8.76 -3.76 -18.10
CA VAL A 23 -7.44 -3.98 -17.52
C VAL A 23 -6.40 -4.18 -18.61
N VAL A 24 -5.38 -3.31 -18.64
CA VAL A 24 -4.20 -3.51 -19.49
C VAL A 24 -3.20 -4.37 -18.71
N VAL A 25 -3.03 -5.62 -19.15
CA VAL A 25 -2.04 -6.54 -18.60
C VAL A 25 -0.63 -6.01 -18.92
N CYS A 26 0.26 -6.00 -17.92
CA CYS A 26 1.61 -5.47 -18.05
C CYS A 26 1.69 -4.01 -18.56
N GLY A 27 0.77 -3.16 -18.13
CA GLY A 27 0.69 -1.76 -18.57
C GLY A 27 1.80 -0.84 -18.04
N THR A 28 2.59 -1.25 -17.04
CA THR A 28 3.74 -0.48 -16.53
C THR A 28 5.09 -1.13 -16.88
N VAL A 29 6.19 -0.39 -16.72
CA VAL A 29 7.56 -0.93 -16.86
C VAL A 29 7.82 -2.10 -15.90
N THR A 30 7.23 -2.07 -14.71
CA THR A 30 7.28 -3.18 -13.73
C THR A 30 6.31 -4.31 -14.04
N ARG A 31 5.64 -4.27 -15.20
CA ARG A 31 4.63 -5.22 -15.66
C ARG A 31 3.38 -5.32 -14.77
N ARG A 32 3.14 -4.35 -13.90
CA ARG A 32 1.87 -4.26 -13.16
C ARG A 32 0.73 -3.97 -14.13
N ALA A 33 -0.43 -4.52 -13.83
CA ALA A 33 -1.65 -4.23 -14.56
C ALA A 33 -2.06 -2.76 -14.33
N VAL A 34 -2.69 -2.17 -15.34
CA VAL A 34 -3.17 -0.78 -15.28
C VAL A 34 -4.65 -0.75 -15.60
N GLU A 35 -5.42 -0.17 -14.69
CA GLU A 35 -6.79 0.26 -14.89
C GLU A 35 -7.02 1.50 -13.99
N PRO A 36 -7.48 2.64 -14.54
CA PRO A 36 -7.40 3.94 -13.85
C PRO A 36 -8.50 4.22 -12.83
N THR A 37 -9.38 3.25 -12.53
CA THR A 37 -10.54 3.42 -11.65
C THR A 37 -10.50 2.42 -10.49
N TRP A 38 -10.70 1.13 -10.79
CA TRP A 38 -10.82 0.01 -9.86
C TRP A 38 -9.48 -0.45 -9.30
N LEU A 39 -8.41 -0.52 -10.12
CA LEU A 39 -7.07 -0.86 -9.61
C LEU A 39 -6.41 0.29 -8.82
N THR A 40 -7.00 1.49 -8.88
CA THR A 40 -6.57 2.66 -8.11
C THR A 40 -7.57 3.05 -7.03
N ALA A 41 -8.64 2.27 -6.84
CA ALA A 41 -9.67 2.59 -5.88
C ALA A 41 -9.09 2.59 -4.45
N SER A 42 -9.28 3.68 -3.73
CA SER A 42 -8.79 3.80 -2.35
C SER A 42 -9.67 3.02 -1.39
N ASN A 43 -9.21 2.90 -0.15
CA ASN A 43 -10.12 2.64 0.96
C ASN A 43 -11.01 3.87 1.19
N SER A 44 -12.07 3.69 1.98
CA SER A 44 -13.00 4.77 2.24
C SER A 44 -12.44 5.80 3.22
N TYR A 45 -12.82 7.06 2.99
CA TYR A 45 -12.44 8.21 3.77
C TYR A 45 -13.69 9.12 3.91
N PRO A 46 -14.10 9.47 5.14
CA PRO A 46 -15.34 10.21 5.37
C PRO A 46 -15.48 11.51 4.56
N GLU A 47 -14.36 12.22 4.38
CA GLU A 47 -14.35 13.53 3.72
C GLU A 47 -14.08 13.46 2.20
N ARG A 48 -14.00 12.26 1.62
CA ARG A 48 -13.66 12.09 0.20
C ARG A 48 -14.79 11.39 -0.55
N LEU A 49 -15.51 12.16 -1.36
CA LEU A 49 -16.51 11.64 -2.30
C LEU A 49 -15.88 10.59 -3.22
N GLY A 50 -16.56 9.45 -3.39
CA GLY A 50 -16.11 8.35 -4.25
C GLY A 50 -15.08 7.41 -3.61
N SER A 51 -14.63 7.68 -2.39
CA SER A 51 -13.76 6.74 -1.64
C SER A 51 -14.49 5.43 -1.25
N GLU A 52 -15.82 5.47 -1.21
CA GLU A 52 -16.71 4.32 -0.95
C GLU A 52 -17.02 3.46 -2.17
N LEU A 53 -16.46 3.77 -3.35
CA LEU A 53 -16.86 3.13 -4.61
C LEU A 53 -16.74 1.61 -4.60
N LYS A 54 -15.75 1.06 -3.87
CA LYS A 54 -15.60 -0.40 -3.69
C LYS A 54 -16.81 -1.04 -3.01
N GLY A 55 -17.43 -0.35 -2.06
CA GLY A 55 -18.60 -0.84 -1.32
C GLY A 55 -19.87 -0.93 -2.18
N MET A 56 -19.89 -0.30 -3.36
CA MET A 56 -21.01 -0.39 -4.29
C MET A 56 -20.97 -1.66 -5.15
N ILE A 57 -19.84 -2.37 -5.21
CA ILE A 57 -19.72 -3.61 -5.99
C ILE A 57 -20.55 -4.69 -5.31
N GLN A 58 -21.58 -5.18 -6.01
CA GLN A 58 -22.42 -6.27 -5.56
C GLN A 58 -21.95 -7.60 -6.16
N CYS A 59 -22.20 -8.69 -5.45
CA CYS A 59 -22.05 -10.05 -5.96
C CYS A 59 -23.42 -10.51 -6.50
N PRO A 60 -23.47 -11.33 -7.58
CA PRO A 60 -24.73 -11.91 -8.02
C PRO A 60 -25.40 -12.76 -6.93
N ASP A 61 -26.73 -12.92 -7.04
CA ASP A 61 -27.52 -13.67 -6.07
C ASP A 61 -27.02 -15.12 -5.95
N GLY A 62 -26.85 -15.58 -4.71
CA GLY A 62 -26.31 -16.92 -4.40
C GLY A 62 -24.78 -17.03 -4.48
N TYR A 63 -24.06 -15.96 -4.79
CA TYR A 63 -22.60 -15.94 -4.83
C TYR A 63 -22.00 -15.04 -3.73
N SER A 64 -20.69 -15.14 -3.55
CA SER A 64 -19.93 -14.28 -2.64
C SER A 64 -18.53 -14.04 -3.17
N TYR A 65 -18.00 -12.83 -2.94
CA TYR A 65 -16.59 -12.53 -3.20
C TYR A 65 -15.73 -13.08 -2.08
N VAL A 66 -14.75 -13.91 -2.42
CA VAL A 66 -13.72 -14.40 -1.49
C VAL A 66 -12.38 -13.84 -1.94
N GLY A 67 -11.70 -13.12 -1.06
CA GLY A 67 -10.42 -12.51 -1.34
C GLY A 67 -9.60 -12.29 -0.07
N ALA A 68 -8.30 -12.11 -0.25
CA ALA A 68 -7.37 -11.78 0.82
C ALA A 68 -6.39 -10.72 0.30
N ASP A 69 -5.96 -9.83 1.19
CA ASP A 69 -4.84 -8.92 0.94
C ASP A 69 -3.61 -9.46 1.68
N VAL A 70 -2.47 -9.47 1.00
CA VAL A 70 -1.21 -9.94 1.59
C VAL A 70 -0.52 -8.74 2.20
N ASP A 71 -0.56 -8.66 3.53
CA ASP A 71 0.10 -7.59 4.25
C ASP A 71 1.57 -7.49 3.88
N SER A 72 2.00 -6.29 3.46
CA SER A 72 3.40 -5.96 3.26
C SER A 72 4.16 -6.90 2.31
N GLN A 73 3.48 -7.45 1.29
CA GLN A 73 4.07 -8.39 0.31
C GLN A 73 5.44 -7.93 -0.22
N GLU A 74 5.55 -6.65 -0.61
CA GLU A 74 6.79 -6.11 -1.19
C GLU A 74 7.91 -5.97 -0.16
N LEU A 75 7.57 -5.62 1.08
CA LEU A 75 8.52 -5.57 2.19
C LEU A 75 9.03 -6.96 2.54
N TRP A 76 8.16 -7.97 2.51
CA TRP A 76 8.52 -9.36 2.77
C TRP A 76 9.50 -9.90 1.71
N ILE A 77 9.25 -9.62 0.44
CA ILE A 77 10.20 -9.99 -0.63
C ILE A 77 11.54 -9.28 -0.41
N ALA A 78 11.53 -7.97 -0.12
CA ALA A 78 12.75 -7.22 0.15
C ALA A 78 13.52 -7.78 1.37
N SER A 79 12.81 -8.19 2.43
CA SER A 79 13.43 -8.75 3.63
C SER A 79 14.04 -10.12 3.37
N LEU A 80 13.38 -10.97 2.59
CA LEU A 80 13.93 -12.27 2.18
C LEU A 80 15.23 -12.11 1.38
N LEU A 81 15.27 -11.16 0.44
CA LEU A 81 16.48 -10.86 -0.32
C LEU A 81 17.62 -10.37 0.60
N GLY A 82 17.30 -9.49 1.56
CA GLY A 82 18.27 -9.01 2.54
C GLY A 82 18.82 -10.12 3.44
N ASP A 83 17.94 -10.94 4.00
CA ASP A 83 18.30 -12.08 4.85
C ASP A 83 19.14 -13.12 4.10
N SER A 84 18.77 -13.42 2.86
CA SER A 84 19.51 -14.35 1.99
C SER A 84 20.94 -13.88 1.73
N TYR A 85 21.14 -12.58 1.49
CA TYR A 85 22.46 -12.02 1.24
C TYR A 85 23.30 -11.88 2.53
N PHE A 86 22.65 -11.53 3.64
CA PHE A 86 23.34 -11.26 4.91
C PHE A 86 23.96 -12.52 5.52
N CYS A 87 23.18 -13.58 5.72
CA CYS A 87 23.70 -14.85 6.26
C CYS A 87 22.89 -16.09 5.86
N GLY A 88 21.90 -15.95 4.97
CA GLY A 88 21.09 -17.08 4.49
C GLY A 88 20.03 -17.57 5.49
N ILE A 89 19.76 -16.82 6.56
CA ILE A 89 18.80 -17.20 7.60
C ILE A 89 17.64 -16.19 7.61
N GLN A 90 16.41 -16.69 7.52
CA GLN A 90 15.21 -15.86 7.60
C GLN A 90 15.13 -15.14 8.95
N GLY A 91 14.81 -13.84 8.91
CA GLY A 91 14.72 -12.99 10.10
C GLY A 91 16.07 -12.56 10.66
N ALA A 92 17.19 -12.79 9.97
CA ALA A 92 18.50 -12.42 10.46
C ALA A 92 18.78 -10.91 10.40
N THR A 93 18.15 -10.20 9.47
CA THR A 93 18.22 -8.74 9.40
C THR A 93 17.12 -8.09 10.24
N GLY A 94 17.31 -6.83 10.66
CA GLY A 94 16.25 -6.08 11.36
C GLY A 94 14.95 -5.97 10.54
N LEU A 95 15.06 -5.80 9.22
CA LEU A 95 13.92 -5.79 8.29
C LEU A 95 13.21 -7.15 8.29
N GLY A 96 13.97 -8.25 8.18
CA GLY A 96 13.47 -9.62 8.24
C GLY A 96 12.77 -9.93 9.56
N TRP A 97 13.41 -9.59 10.68
CA TRP A 97 12.85 -9.84 12.02
C TRP A 97 11.52 -9.12 12.24
N MET A 98 11.46 -7.82 11.90
CA MET A 98 10.24 -7.02 12.03
C MET A 98 9.13 -7.48 11.08
N THR A 99 9.46 -8.04 9.91
CA THR A 99 8.45 -8.55 8.97
C THR A 99 7.95 -9.94 9.37
N LEU A 100 8.82 -10.77 9.95
CA LEU A 100 8.51 -12.15 10.34
C LEU A 100 7.76 -12.24 11.68
N LYS A 101 8.17 -11.44 12.67
CA LYS A 101 7.68 -11.53 14.06
C LYS A 101 7.08 -10.22 14.58
N GLY A 102 7.18 -9.13 13.83
CA GLY A 102 6.62 -7.85 14.24
C GLY A 102 5.10 -7.90 14.31
N GLU A 103 4.54 -7.36 15.38
CA GLU A 103 3.10 -7.28 15.60
C GLU A 103 2.69 -5.81 15.72
N ARG A 104 1.66 -5.41 14.96
CA ARG A 104 1.11 -4.05 15.02
C ARG A 104 0.57 -3.70 16.41
N SER A 105 -0.09 -4.64 17.08
CA SER A 105 -0.66 -4.46 18.41
C SER A 105 0.40 -4.20 19.49
N LYS A 106 1.63 -4.70 19.29
CA LYS A 106 2.76 -4.52 20.21
C LYS A 106 3.71 -3.40 19.76
N SER A 107 3.38 -2.70 18.67
CA SER A 107 4.25 -1.68 18.06
C SER A 107 5.64 -2.20 17.67
N THR A 108 5.77 -3.51 17.43
CA THR A 108 7.05 -4.15 17.02
C THR A 108 7.15 -4.37 15.52
N ASP A 109 6.10 -4.07 14.76
CA ASP A 109 6.15 -4.07 13.30
C ASP A 109 6.98 -2.90 12.75
N MET A 110 7.52 -3.09 11.55
CA MET A 110 8.45 -2.17 10.91
C MET A 110 7.94 -0.73 10.81
N HIS A 111 6.64 -0.54 10.55
CA HIS A 111 6.07 0.81 10.44
C HIS A 111 5.99 1.48 11.81
N SER A 112 5.58 0.75 12.84
CA SER A 112 5.49 1.29 14.21
C SER A 112 6.86 1.62 14.80
N VAL A 113 7.86 0.74 14.58
CA VAL A 113 9.24 0.99 15.03
C VAL A 113 9.82 2.23 14.34
N THR A 114 9.59 2.36 13.02
CA THR A 114 10.02 3.55 12.27
C THR A 114 9.33 4.81 12.80
N ALA A 115 8.00 4.78 12.92
CA ALA A 115 7.19 5.89 13.43
C ALA A 115 7.69 6.39 14.80
N ALA A 116 7.96 5.48 15.73
CA ALA A 116 8.48 5.80 17.05
C ALA A 116 9.90 6.41 17.00
N THR A 117 10.77 5.89 16.14
CA THR A 117 12.17 6.33 16.06
C THR A 117 12.31 7.77 15.57
N ILE A 118 11.50 8.16 14.58
CA ILE A 118 11.57 9.50 13.97
C ILE A 118 10.46 10.45 14.43
N ASN A 119 9.56 9.99 15.30
CA ASN A 119 8.42 10.72 15.87
C ASN A 119 7.45 11.23 14.79
N ILE A 120 6.94 10.31 13.98
CA ILE A 120 5.88 10.55 12.98
C ILE A 120 4.75 9.54 13.19
N THR A 121 3.63 9.71 12.48
CA THR A 121 2.55 8.73 12.54
C THR A 121 2.92 7.43 11.81
N ARG A 122 2.24 6.33 12.14
CA ARG A 122 2.47 5.04 11.49
C ARG A 122 2.17 5.07 9.98
N ASP A 123 1.16 5.84 9.56
CA ASP A 123 0.81 5.96 8.15
C ASP A 123 1.88 6.73 7.36
N GLU A 124 2.47 7.77 7.96
CA GLU A 124 3.61 8.47 7.37
C GLU A 124 4.85 7.56 7.32
N ALA A 125 5.10 6.79 8.37
CA ALA A 125 6.19 5.81 8.39
C ALA A 125 6.00 4.71 7.33
N LYS A 126 4.76 4.33 7.02
CA LYS A 126 4.44 3.45 5.91
C LYS A 126 4.92 4.06 4.59
N VAL A 127 4.55 5.31 4.30
CA VAL A 127 5.00 6.00 3.07
C VAL A 127 6.53 6.06 3.00
N LEU A 128 7.19 6.42 4.10
CA LEU A 128 8.65 6.52 4.15
C LEU A 128 9.33 5.16 3.91
N ASN A 129 8.85 4.09 4.54
CA ASN A 129 9.44 2.74 4.39
C ASN A 129 9.35 2.24 2.96
N TYR A 130 8.19 2.40 2.31
CA TYR A 130 8.03 2.02 0.91
C TYR A 130 8.90 2.88 -0.01
N ALA A 131 8.96 4.19 0.22
CA ALA A 131 9.82 5.08 -0.55
C ALA A 131 11.29 4.63 -0.49
N ARG A 132 11.81 4.29 0.69
CA ARG A 132 13.18 3.81 0.88
C ARG A 132 13.45 2.51 0.11
N ILE A 133 12.54 1.55 0.18
CA ILE A 133 12.67 0.26 -0.51
C ILE A 133 12.63 0.43 -2.04
N TYR A 134 11.89 1.42 -2.54
CA TYR A 134 11.88 1.78 -3.96
C TYR A 134 13.06 2.64 -4.41
N GLY A 135 14.04 2.89 -3.53
CA GLY A 135 15.26 3.62 -3.88
C GLY A 135 15.19 5.14 -3.71
N SER A 136 14.20 5.67 -3.00
CA SER A 136 14.21 7.08 -2.61
C SER A 136 15.36 7.38 -1.66
N GLY A 137 16.17 8.39 -1.99
CA GLY A 137 17.33 8.80 -1.21
C GLY A 137 17.03 9.79 -0.08
N MET A 138 18.10 10.24 0.59
CA MET A 138 18.06 11.15 1.76
C MET A 138 17.33 12.48 1.48
N GLU A 139 17.48 13.04 0.28
CA GLU A 139 16.78 14.27 -0.15
C GLU A 139 15.25 14.14 -0.03
N PHE A 140 14.70 13.01 -0.49
CA PHE A 140 13.27 12.72 -0.36
C PHE A 140 12.87 12.57 1.09
N ALA A 141 13.62 11.79 1.87
CA ALA A 141 13.32 11.51 3.26
C ALA A 141 13.37 12.80 4.12
N SER A 142 14.38 13.65 3.94
CA SER A 142 14.49 14.93 4.63
C SER A 142 13.31 15.85 4.30
N ARG A 143 12.94 15.98 3.02
CA ARG A 143 11.78 16.77 2.61
C ARG A 143 10.47 16.22 3.18
N PHE A 144 10.29 14.91 3.15
CA PHE A 144 9.12 14.23 3.71
C PHE A 144 9.00 14.48 5.22
N LEU A 145 10.10 14.33 5.97
CA LEU A 145 10.13 14.58 7.41
C LEU A 145 9.76 16.03 7.77
N LYS A 146 10.23 17.02 7.00
CA LYS A 146 9.83 18.43 7.23
C LYS A 146 8.35 18.69 6.93
N GLN A 147 7.77 17.99 5.95
CA GLN A 147 6.34 18.11 5.65
C GLN A 147 5.48 17.48 6.75
N SER A 148 5.90 16.32 7.27
CA SER A 148 5.25 15.63 8.38
C SER A 148 5.39 16.36 9.71
N ASN A 149 6.53 17.00 9.95
CA ASN A 149 6.77 17.77 11.16
C ASN A 149 7.45 19.12 10.84
N PRO A 150 6.65 20.20 10.67
CA PRO A 150 7.16 21.52 10.35
C PRO A 150 8.11 22.14 11.39
N SER A 151 8.13 21.60 12.62
CA SER A 151 9.03 22.07 13.68
C SER A 151 10.47 21.54 13.55
N LEU A 152 10.70 20.52 12.71
CA LEU A 152 12.05 20.01 12.44
C LEU A 152 12.86 21.04 11.65
N SER A 153 14.05 21.37 12.17
CA SER A 153 15.01 22.12 11.39
C SER A 153 15.48 21.30 10.18
N GLU A 154 16.00 21.97 9.15
CA GLU A 154 16.53 21.28 7.98
C GLU A 154 17.70 20.36 8.33
N GLN A 155 18.52 20.77 9.29
CA GLN A 155 19.67 19.99 9.76
C GLN A 155 19.22 18.73 10.50
N GLU A 156 18.24 18.82 11.39
CA GLU A 156 17.67 17.64 12.06
C GLU A 156 16.97 16.71 11.07
N ALA A 157 16.22 17.25 10.10
CA ALA A 157 15.57 16.45 9.09
C ALA A 157 16.58 15.70 8.21
N LYS A 158 17.73 16.31 7.88
CA LYS A 158 18.83 15.64 7.16
C LYS A 158 19.53 14.58 8.02
N MET A 159 19.70 14.82 9.32
CA MET A 159 20.29 13.81 10.22
C MET A 159 19.37 12.60 10.47
N LYS A 160 18.06 12.81 10.47
CA LYS A 160 17.07 11.74 10.65
C LYS A 160 16.76 10.95 9.37
N ALA A 161 17.08 11.51 8.20
CA ALA A 161 16.86 10.92 6.88
C ALA A 161 17.90 9.84 6.54
#